data_AF-A0A3L6GAM6-F1
#
_entry.id   AF-A0A3L6GAM6-F1
#
_cell.length_a   1.000
_cell.length_b   1.000
_cell.length_c   1.000
_cell.angle_alpha   90.00
_cell.angle_beta   90.00
_cell.angle_gamma   90.00
#
_symmetry.space_group_name_H-M   'P 1'
#
loop_
_entity.id
_entity.type
_entity.pdbx_description
1 polymer ?
#
loop_
_entity_poly.entity_id
_entity_poly.type
_entity_poly.pdbx_seq_one_letter_code
_entity_poly.pdbx_strand_id
1 'polypeptide(L)'
;MQILGLFFRCLYASFIWRLLHISTGLRPPRDANDLFGVWASGLLPRSRNLLLTVASAICWAIWLSRNDVVFNKSSPKSCLQVTFRATYWCRFWT
;
A
#
# COMPACT_ATOMS: atom_id res chain seq x y z
N MET A 1 -12.91 -8.77 15.02
CA MET A 1 -12.15 -7.51 15.20
C MET A 1 -11.25 -7.30 13.99
N GLN A 2 -11.55 -6.25 13.23
CA GLN A 2 -11.11 -6.02 11.85
C GLN A 2 -9.72 -5.37 11.78
N ILE A 3 -8.68 -6.18 11.63
CA ILE A 3 -7.32 -5.67 11.31
C ILE A 3 -7.28 -5.09 9.89
N LEU A 4 -8.09 -5.63 8.96
CA LEU A 4 -8.16 -5.17 7.56
C LEU A 4 -8.75 -3.76 7.40
N GLY A 5 -9.74 -3.39 8.23
CA GLY A 5 -10.41 -2.09 8.15
C GLY A 5 -9.51 -0.92 8.50
N LEU A 6 -8.46 -1.16 9.30
CA LEU A 6 -7.51 -0.13 9.71
C LEU A 6 -6.54 0.27 8.59
N PHE A 7 -6.33 -0.61 7.61
CA PHE A 7 -5.42 -0.38 6.49
C PHE A 7 -6.08 0.41 5.37
N PHE A 8 -7.27 0.01 4.92
CA PHE A 8 -7.90 0.62 3.74
C PHE A 8 -8.58 1.98 4.02
N ARG A 9 -9.01 2.23 5.26
CA ARG A 9 -9.74 3.45 5.64
C ARG A 9 -8.88 4.53 6.29
N CYS A 10 -7.57 4.32 6.39
CA CYS A 10 -6.65 5.29 6.98
C CYS A 10 -6.27 6.37 5.95
N LEU A 11 -6.07 7.61 6.40
CA LEU A 11 -5.71 8.76 5.56
C LEU A 11 -4.51 8.48 4.65
N TYR A 12 -3.56 7.68 5.15
CA TYR A 12 -2.38 7.19 4.44
C TYR A 12 -2.73 6.32 3.23
N ALA A 13 -3.65 5.37 3.39
CA ALA A 13 -4.03 4.46 2.32
C ALA A 13 -4.83 5.20 1.24
N SER A 14 -5.77 6.06 1.61
CA SER A 14 -6.50 6.90 0.65
C SER A 14 -5.58 7.74 -0.23
N PHE A 15 -4.48 8.26 0.33
CA PHE A 15 -3.49 9.03 -0.42
C PHE A 15 -2.65 8.14 -1.36
N ILE A 16 -2.19 6.99 -0.87
CA ILE A 16 -1.40 6.05 -1.67
C ILE A 16 -2.24 5.44 -2.80
N TRP A 17 -3.51 5.11 -2.55
CA TRP A 17 -4.43 4.63 -3.58
C TRP A 17 -4.72 5.68 -4.65
N ARG A 18 -4.84 6.97 -4.27
CA ARG A 18 -4.96 8.07 -5.24
C ARG A 18 -3.70 8.23 -6.08
N LEU A 19 -2.51 8.12 -5.48
CA LEU A 19 -1.23 8.15 -6.20
C LEU A 19 -1.13 7.01 -7.22
N LEU A 20 -1.50 5.79 -6.82
CA LEU A 20 -1.54 4.64 -7.71
C LEU A 20 -2.54 4.82 -8.85
N HIS A 21 -3.74 5.34 -8.55
CA HIS A 21 -4.73 5.66 -9.59
C HIS A 21 -4.19 6.68 -10.61
N ILE A 22 -3.49 7.73 -10.16
CA ILE A 22 -2.87 8.71 -11.05
C ILE A 22 -1.76 8.07 -11.90
N SER A 23 -0.93 7.20 -11.31
CA SER A 23 0.22 6.60 -12.00
C SER A 23 -0.15 5.47 -12.95
N THR A 24 -1.23 4.73 -12.68
CA THR A 24 -1.57 3.49 -13.41
C THR A 24 -2.93 3.55 -14.10
N GLY A 25 -3.76 4.54 -13.80
CA GLY A 25 -5.16 4.63 -14.26
C GLY A 25 -6.09 3.60 -13.62
N LEU A 26 -5.59 2.76 -12.69
CA LEU A 26 -6.37 1.70 -12.06
C LEU A 26 -7.26 2.25 -10.94
N ARG A 27 -8.52 1.81 -10.92
CA ARG A 27 -9.49 2.21 -9.89
C ARG A 27 -8.95 1.90 -8.49
N PRO A 28 -9.10 2.83 -7.52
CA PRO A 28 -8.65 2.61 -6.16
C PRO A 28 -9.41 1.40 -5.58
N PRO A 29 -8.71 0.41 -5.04
CA PRO A 29 -9.34 -0.78 -4.52
C PRO A 29 -10.12 -0.45 -3.27
N ARG A 30 -11.28 -1.09 -3.11
CA ARG A 30 -12.13 -0.94 -1.92
C ARG A 30 -11.76 -1.92 -0.81
N ASP A 31 -11.23 -3.06 -1.21
CA ASP A 31 -10.86 -4.17 -0.33
C ASP A 31 -9.60 -4.87 -0.83
N ALA A 32 -8.94 -5.63 0.05
CA ALA A 32 -7.77 -6.43 -0.31
C ALA A 32 -8.08 -7.45 -1.42
N ASN A 33 -9.32 -7.98 -1.44
CA ASN A 33 -9.76 -8.91 -2.47
C ASN A 33 -9.91 -8.22 -3.84
N ASP A 34 -10.19 -6.91 -3.86
CA ASP A 34 -10.27 -6.10 -5.06
C ASP A 34 -8.86 -5.75 -5.57
N LEU A 35 -7.95 -5.38 -4.65
CA LEU A 35 -6.54 -5.10 -4.92
C LEU A 35 -5.82 -6.33 -5.50
N PHE A 36 -6.04 -7.51 -4.91
CA PHE A 36 -5.34 -8.74 -5.30
C PHE A 36 -6.10 -9.57 -6.34
N GLY A 37 -7.41 -9.38 -6.50
CA GLY A 37 -8.23 -10.10 -7.47
C GLY A 37 -8.39 -9.34 -8.78
N VAL A 38 -8.97 -8.14 -8.74
CA VAL A 38 -9.34 -7.36 -9.94
C VAL A 38 -8.10 -6.83 -10.66
N TRP A 39 -7.09 -6.40 -9.91
CA TRP A 39 -5.84 -5.96 -10.56
C TRP A 39 -5.01 -7.15 -11.07
N ALA A 40 -5.10 -8.32 -10.44
CA ALA A 40 -4.35 -9.50 -10.86
C ALA A 40 -4.97 -10.20 -12.08
N SER A 41 -6.28 -10.08 -12.30
CA SER A 41 -6.97 -10.72 -13.42
C SER A 41 -6.79 -10.00 -14.76
N GLY A 42 -6.49 -8.69 -14.74
CA GLY A 42 -6.35 -7.86 -15.95
C GLY A 42 -4.93 -7.76 -16.52
N LEU A 43 -3.93 -8.36 -15.87
CA LEU A 43 -2.52 -8.15 -16.18
C LEU A 43 -1.78 -9.46 -16.50
N LEU A 44 -0.78 -9.37 -17.39
CA LEU A 44 0.10 -10.49 -17.76
C LEU A 44 0.74 -11.12 -16.50
N PRO A 45 1.02 -12.44 -16.44
CA PRO A 45 1.47 -13.12 -15.22
C PRO A 45 2.72 -12.50 -14.59
N ARG A 46 3.63 -11.96 -15.43
CA ARG A 46 4.84 -11.26 -14.99
C ARG A 46 4.52 -9.94 -14.30
N SER A 47 3.55 -9.20 -14.82
CA SER A 47 3.07 -7.93 -14.27
C SER A 47 2.26 -8.14 -13.00
N ARG A 48 1.53 -9.27 -12.90
CA ARG A 48 0.79 -9.66 -11.70
C ARG A 48 1.71 -9.79 -10.49
N ASN A 49 2.82 -10.54 -10.61
CA ASN A 49 3.76 -10.69 -9.50
C ASN A 49 4.37 -9.36 -9.07
N LEU A 50 4.75 -8.51 -10.03
CA LEU A 50 5.27 -7.17 -9.76
C LEU A 50 4.26 -6.30 -9.02
N LEU A 51 2.98 -6.37 -9.41
CA LEU A 51 1.91 -5.65 -8.76
C LEU A 51 1.66 -6.13 -7.33
N LEU A 52 1.71 -7.45 -7.11
CA LEU A 52 1.61 -8.06 -5.78
C LEU A 52 2.76 -7.60 -4.90
N THR A 53 3.98 -7.54 -5.43
CA THR A 53 5.17 -7.05 -4.73
C THR A 53 5.00 -5.57 -4.34
N VAL A 54 4.56 -4.72 -5.27
CA VAL A 54 4.31 -3.29 -5.01
C VAL A 54 3.20 -3.10 -3.97
N ALA A 55 2.09 -3.82 -4.09
CA ALA A 55 1.00 -3.79 -3.12
C ALA A 55 1.47 -4.25 -1.73
N SER A 56 2.27 -5.30 -1.66
CA SER A 56 2.83 -5.82 -0.41
C SER A 56 3.81 -4.84 0.23
N ALA A 57 4.67 -4.18 -0.57
CA ALA A 57 5.59 -3.16 -0.09
C ALA A 57 4.87 -1.94 0.50
N ILE A 58 3.76 -1.53 -0.10
CA ILE A 58 2.89 -0.46 0.41
C ILE A 58 2.26 -0.86 1.75
N CYS A 59 1.66 -2.06 1.82
CA CYS A 59 1.12 -2.60 3.07
C CYS A 59 2.21 -2.67 4.15
N TRP A 60 3.41 -3.11 3.79
CA TRP A 60 4.54 -3.17 4.70
C TRP A 60 4.94 -1.79 5.24
N ALA A 61 5.03 -0.78 4.39
CA ALA A 61 5.38 0.58 4.80
C ALA A 61 4.34 1.22 5.74
N ILE A 62 3.05 0.96 5.51
CA ILE A 62 1.97 1.41 6.39
C ILE A 62 2.05 0.70 7.74
N TRP A 63 2.25 -0.63 7.74
CA TRP A 63 2.45 -1.42 8.96
C TRP A 63 3.61 -0.88 9.80
N LEU A 64 4.77 -0.69 9.17
CA LEU A 64 5.97 -0.21 9.82
C LEU A 64 5.78 1.21 10.40
N SER A 65 5.05 2.07 9.69
CA SER A 65 4.76 3.44 10.15
C SER A 65 3.81 3.45 11.36
N ARG A 66 2.85 2.54 11.42
CA ARG A 66 1.97 2.36 12.59
C ARG A 66 2.72 1.77 13.79
N ASN A 67 3.58 0.78 13.56
CA ASN A 67 4.38 0.18 14.63
C ASN A 67 5.39 1.18 15.21
N ASP A 68 5.94 2.09 14.40
CA ASP A 68 6.83 3.14 14.89
C ASP A 68 6.17 4.05 15.94
N VAL A 69 4.88 4.37 15.75
CA VAL A 69 4.10 5.19 16.69
C VAL A 69 3.78 4.40 17.96
N VAL A 70 3.42 3.12 17.82
CA VAL A 70 3.02 2.27 18.96
C VAL A 70 4.21 1.86 19.82
N PHE A 71 5.31 1.42 19.20
CA PHE A 71 6.46 0.85 19.90
C PHE A 71 7.56 1.88 20.20
N ASN A 72 7.80 2.84 19.30
CA ASN A 72 8.86 3.83 19.46
C ASN A 72 8.36 5.17 20.02
N LYS A 73 7.05 5.31 20.30
CA LYS A 73 6.39 6.58 20.68
C LYS A 73 6.72 7.74 19.74
N SER A 74 7.08 7.43 18.49
CA SER A 74 7.40 8.43 17.48
C SER A 74 6.15 9.21 17.10
N SER A 75 6.32 10.48 16.75
CA SER A 75 5.26 11.26 16.14
C SER A 75 4.72 10.58 14.88
N PRO A 76 3.41 10.65 14.62
CA PRO A 76 2.82 10.06 13.42
C PRO A 76 3.52 10.62 12.17
N LYS A 77 4.13 9.74 11.37
CA LYS A 77 4.85 10.13 10.16
C LYS A 77 3.88 10.73 9.14
N SER A 78 4.31 11.76 8.43
CA SER A 78 3.50 12.38 7.37
C SER A 78 3.27 11.40 6.21
N CYS A 79 2.18 11.59 5.46
CA CYS A 79 1.84 10.70 4.36
C CYS A 79 2.95 10.60 3.31
N LEU A 80 3.67 11.69 3.05
CA LEU A 80 4.83 11.71 2.15
C LEU A 80 5.98 10.81 2.66
N GLN A 81 6.24 10.79 3.97
CA GLN A 81 7.28 9.92 4.54
C GLN A 81 6.90 8.45 4.43
N VAL A 82 5.61 8.13 4.61
CA VAL A 82 5.10 6.76 4.41
C VAL A 82 5.23 6.35 2.96
N THR A 83 4.87 7.22 2.01
CA THR A 83 5.04 6.97 0.57
C THR A 83 6.50 6.79 0.18
N PHE A 84 7.41 7.66 0.65
CA PHE A 84 8.84 7.53 0.36
C PHE A 84 9.41 6.20 0.84
N ARG A 85 8.99 5.77 2.05
CA ARG A 85 9.34 4.46 2.59
C ARG A 85 8.75 3.31 1.78
N ALA A 86 7.51 3.45 1.30
CA ALA A 86 6.89 2.47 0.41
C ALA A 86 7.68 2.34 -0.90
N THR A 87 8.08 3.45 -1.53
CA THR A 87 8.90 3.44 -2.74
C THR A 87 10.25 2.76 -2.53
N TYR A 88 10.88 2.99 -1.37
CA TYR A 88 12.10 2.29 -0.99
C TYR A 88 11.89 0.77 -0.95
N TRP A 89 10.85 0.29 -0.27
CA TRP A 89 10.54 -1.14 -0.20
C TRP A 89 10.13 -1.72 -1.56
N CYS A 90 9.40 -0.97 -2.38
CA CYS A 90 9.08 -1.39 -3.75
C CYS A 90 10.36 -1.64 -4.55
N ARG A 91 11.35 -0.74 -4.47
CA ARG A 91 12.63 -0.89 -5.17
C ARG A 91 13.54 -1.95 -4.56
N PHE A 92 13.39 -2.24 -3.27
CA PHE A 92 14.16 -3.30 -2.60
C PHE A 92 13.60 -4.70 -2.90
N TRP A 93 12.30 -4.82 -3.15
CA TRP A 93 11.62 -6.12 -3.41
C TRP A 93 11.36 -6.41 -4.89
N THR A 94 11.56 -5.43 -5.77
CA THR A 94 11.46 -5.58 -7.24
C THR A 94 12.84 -5.76 -7.85
#